data_AF-A0A812ZHT3-F1
#
_entry.id   AF-A0A812ZHT3-F1
#
_cell.length_a   1.000
_cell.length_b   1.000
_cell.length_c   1.000
_cell.angle_alpha   90.00
_cell.angle_beta   90.00
_cell.angle_gamma   90.00
#
_symmetry.space_group_name_H-M   'P 1'
#
loop_
_entity.id
_entity.type
_entity.pdbx_description
1 polymer ?
#
loop_
_entity_poly.entity_id
_entity_poly.type
_entity_poly.pdbx_seq_one_letter_code
_entity_poly.pdbx_strand_id
1 'polypeptide(L)'
;MNVTRKGFRDLELQQALVHVIGPFAGACTEAVRVVSFISDICTDRTCPCMSAGEKVHYHWADETTAVPELLPAPQYMRRLVEWADAKLLDQDLLPLDGSPMPPELRPVLSQILRRLFRVYAHA
;
A
#
# COMPACT_ATOMS: atom_id res chain seq x y z
N MET A 1 -5.93 -15.67 -37.90
CA MET A 1 -5.51 -16.52 -36.76
C MET A 1 -4.77 -15.74 -35.64
N ASN A 2 -5.01 -14.42 -35.45
CA ASN A 2 -4.31 -13.62 -34.42
C ASN A 2 -5.17 -13.22 -33.21
N VAL A 3 -6.49 -13.42 -33.26
CA VAL A 3 -7.42 -12.94 -32.23
C VAL A 3 -7.44 -13.87 -30.98
N THR A 4 -7.34 -15.18 -31.18
CA THR A 4 -7.39 -16.19 -30.09
C THR A 4 -6.12 -16.24 -29.25
N ARG A 5 -4.92 -16.04 -29.84
CA ARG A 5 -3.66 -15.98 -29.09
C ARG A 5 -3.49 -14.69 -28.28
N LYS A 6 -4.11 -13.58 -28.69
CA LYS A 6 -4.08 -12.32 -27.94
C LYS A 6 -4.96 -12.43 -26.70
N GLY A 7 -6.23 -12.84 -26.85
CA GLY A 7 -7.14 -13.02 -25.71
C GLY A 7 -6.69 -14.07 -24.69
N PHE A 8 -5.99 -15.13 -25.12
CA PHE A 8 -5.41 -16.12 -24.19
C PHE A 8 -4.26 -15.54 -23.35
N ARG A 9 -3.36 -14.74 -23.97
CA ARG A 9 -2.26 -14.08 -23.26
C ARG A 9 -2.74 -12.95 -22.36
N ASP A 10 -3.75 -12.20 -22.79
CA ASP A 10 -4.38 -11.16 -21.98
C ASP A 10 -5.01 -11.77 -20.71
N LEU A 11 -5.63 -12.95 -20.83
CA LEU A 11 -6.18 -13.68 -19.68
C LEU A 11 -5.09 -14.22 -18.74
N GLU A 12 -3.98 -14.76 -19.25
CA GLU A 12 -2.85 -15.21 -18.42
C GLU A 12 -2.17 -14.04 -17.69
N LEU A 13 -2.02 -12.89 -18.34
CA LEU A 13 -1.48 -11.67 -17.74
C LEU A 13 -2.41 -11.15 -16.63
N GLN A 14 -3.72 -11.12 -16.88
CA GLN A 14 -4.72 -10.77 -15.86
C GLN A 14 -4.69 -11.76 -14.69
N GLN A 15 -4.55 -13.06 -14.95
CA GLN A 15 -4.43 -14.09 -13.91
C GLN A 15 -3.16 -13.90 -13.07
N ALA A 16 -2.02 -13.64 -13.72
CA ALA A 16 -0.75 -13.38 -13.04
C ALA A 16 -0.83 -12.12 -12.16
N LEU A 17 -1.46 -11.06 -12.67
CA LEU A 17 -1.72 -9.83 -11.92
C LEU A 17 -2.60 -10.06 -10.70
N VAL A 18 -3.63 -10.91 -10.77
CA VAL A 18 -4.44 -11.29 -9.60
C VAL A 18 -3.58 -11.96 -8.53
N HIS A 19 -2.63 -12.81 -8.91
CA HIS A 19 -1.72 -13.44 -7.95
C HIS A 19 -0.68 -12.47 -7.36
N VAL A 20 -0.30 -11.43 -8.11
CA VAL A 20 0.63 -10.39 -7.63
C VAL A 20 -0.11 -9.38 -6.76
N ILE A 21 -1.20 -8.78 -7.23
CA ILE A 21 -1.93 -7.71 -6.54
C ILE A 21 -2.75 -8.26 -5.37
N GLY A 22 -3.38 -9.42 -5.53
CA GLY A 22 -4.31 -10.00 -4.56
C GLY A 22 -3.76 -10.07 -3.13
N PRO A 23 -2.55 -10.61 -2.91
CA PRO A 23 -1.92 -10.63 -1.59
C PRO A 23 -1.71 -9.23 -0.98
N PHE A 24 -1.32 -8.23 -1.78
CA PHE A 24 -1.07 -6.87 -1.28
C PHE A 24 -2.37 -6.10 -1.04
N ALA A 25 -3.38 -6.27 -1.90
CA ALA A 25 -4.72 -5.73 -1.67
C ALA A 25 -5.35 -6.34 -0.42
N GLY A 26 -5.15 -7.65 -0.20
CA GLY A 26 -5.50 -8.34 1.03
C GLY A 26 -4.81 -7.73 2.25
N ALA A 27 -3.49 -7.53 2.19
CA ALA A 27 -2.74 -6.88 3.27
C ALA A 27 -3.22 -5.45 3.57
N CYS A 28 -3.59 -4.67 2.54
CA CYS A 28 -4.18 -3.35 2.73
C CYS A 28 -5.54 -3.44 3.44
N THR A 29 -6.38 -4.39 3.04
CA THR A 29 -7.69 -4.63 3.66
C THR A 29 -7.55 -5.02 5.13
N GLU A 30 -6.61 -5.91 5.47
CA GLU A 30 -6.35 -6.28 6.86
C GLU A 30 -5.81 -5.09 7.67
N ALA A 31 -4.95 -4.26 7.10
CA ALA A 31 -4.48 -3.04 7.77
C ALA A 31 -5.65 -2.07 8.07
N VAL A 32 -6.59 -1.89 7.12
CA VAL A 32 -7.80 -1.08 7.34
C VAL A 32 -8.64 -1.64 8.50
N ARG A 33 -8.75 -2.96 8.62
CA ARG A 33 -9.46 -3.59 9.75
C ARG A 33 -8.77 -3.32 11.08
N VAL A 34 -7.43 -3.39 11.14
CA VAL A 34 -6.67 -3.05 12.36
C VAL A 34 -6.89 -1.59 12.75
N VAL A 35 -6.79 -0.66 11.79
CA VAL A 35 -7.04 0.77 12.03
C VAL A 35 -8.46 0.99 12.58
N SER A 36 -9.44 0.28 12.02
CA SER A 36 -10.83 0.37 12.48
C SER A 36 -10.99 -0.19 13.90
N PHE A 37 -10.32 -1.30 14.22
CA PHE A 37 -10.38 -1.94 15.52
C PHE A 37 -9.85 -1.05 16.66
N ILE A 38 -8.80 -0.27 16.41
CA ILE A 38 -8.20 0.63 17.42
C ILE A 38 -8.78 2.05 17.39
N SER A 39 -9.76 2.34 16.51
CA SER A 39 -10.20 3.73 16.24
C SER A 39 -10.79 4.45 17.45
N ASP A 40 -11.37 3.73 18.41
CA ASP A 40 -11.91 4.30 19.65
C ASP A 40 -10.82 4.77 20.63
N ILE A 41 -9.61 4.20 20.53
CA ILE A 41 -8.48 4.50 21.43
C ILE A 41 -7.36 5.29 20.74
N CYS A 42 -7.22 5.16 19.43
CA CYS A 42 -6.23 5.83 18.60
C CYS A 42 -6.85 7.07 17.95
N THR A 43 -6.68 8.22 18.60
CA THR A 43 -7.20 9.53 18.18
C THR A 43 -6.06 10.52 18.04
N ASP A 44 -6.30 11.67 17.41
CA ASP A 44 -5.30 12.74 17.31
C ASP A 44 -4.81 13.23 18.69
N ARG A 45 -5.62 13.05 19.74
CA ARG A 45 -5.27 13.44 21.12
C ARG A 45 -4.45 12.39 21.85
N THR A 46 -4.79 11.12 21.68
CA THR A 46 -4.12 10.00 22.36
C THR A 46 -2.84 9.59 21.62
N CYS A 47 -2.83 9.74 20.30
CA CYS A 47 -1.71 9.39 19.42
C CYS A 47 -1.37 10.57 18.49
N PRO A 48 -0.81 11.68 19.03
CA PRO A 48 -0.51 12.89 18.28
C PRO A 48 0.62 12.72 17.26
N CYS A 49 1.37 11.62 17.33
CA CYS A 49 2.35 11.21 16.34
C CYS A 49 2.23 9.70 16.07
N MET A 50 2.48 9.28 14.84
CA MET A 50 2.62 7.86 14.50
C MET A 50 3.91 7.30 15.09
N SER A 51 3.82 6.32 15.99
CA SER A 51 4.98 5.77 16.70
C SER A 51 4.89 4.26 16.92
N ALA A 52 6.02 3.63 17.23
CA ALA A 52 6.08 2.28 17.78
C ALA A 52 6.78 2.34 19.14
N GLY A 53 5.96 2.39 20.21
CA GLY A 53 6.43 2.70 21.56
C GLY A 53 7.00 4.13 21.69
N GLU A 54 7.82 4.35 22.72
CA GLU A 54 8.35 5.68 23.05
C GLU A 54 9.53 6.13 22.19
N LYS A 55 10.24 5.18 21.55
CA LYS A 55 11.56 5.45 20.94
C LYS A 55 11.50 5.64 19.42
N VAL A 56 10.42 5.23 18.77
CA VAL A 56 10.33 5.19 17.31
C VAL A 56 9.18 6.07 16.86
N HIS A 57 9.50 7.15 16.15
CA HIS A 57 8.51 8.03 15.53
C HIS A 57 8.59 7.92 14.00
N TYR A 58 7.45 7.67 13.37
CA TYR A 58 7.35 7.55 11.93
C TYR A 58 6.95 8.89 11.32
N HIS A 59 7.81 9.38 10.43
CA HIS A 59 7.54 10.56 9.63
C HIS A 59 6.94 10.13 8.28
N TRP A 60 5.99 10.91 7.77
CA TRP A 60 5.38 10.67 6.48
C TRP A 60 6.13 11.40 5.39
N ALA A 61 6.44 10.71 4.30
CA ALA A 61 6.93 11.31 3.06
C ALA A 61 6.51 10.42 1.88
N ASP A 62 6.14 11.06 0.79
CA ASP A 62 5.75 10.42 -0.47
C ASP A 62 6.12 11.32 -1.66
N GLU A 63 5.65 10.98 -2.85
CA GLU A 63 5.92 11.70 -4.09
C GLU A 63 5.34 13.13 -4.11
N THR A 64 4.30 13.39 -3.32
CA THR A 64 3.64 14.70 -3.19
C THR A 64 4.11 15.49 -1.96
N THR A 65 4.58 14.78 -0.94
CA THR A 65 5.04 15.31 0.34
C THR A 65 6.51 14.97 0.53
N ALA A 66 7.38 15.74 -0.14
CA ALA A 66 8.82 15.50 -0.14
C ALA A 66 9.49 15.83 1.22
N VAL A 67 8.91 16.77 1.98
CA VAL A 67 9.40 17.13 3.32
C VAL A 67 8.76 16.19 4.33
N PRO A 68 9.55 15.43 5.12
CA PRO A 68 9.00 14.52 6.11
C PRO A 68 8.12 15.23 7.15
N GLU A 69 6.88 14.80 7.29
CA GLU A 69 5.87 15.40 8.16
C GLU A 69 5.56 14.49 9.36
N LEU A 70 5.43 15.08 10.55
CA LEU A 70 4.86 14.39 11.71
C LEU A 70 3.34 14.46 11.64
N LEU A 71 2.69 13.32 11.48
CA LEU A 71 1.25 13.18 11.45
C LEU A 71 0.75 12.46 12.70
N PRO A 72 -0.45 12.81 13.21
CA PRO A 72 -1.16 11.96 14.15
C PRO A 72 -1.32 10.55 13.60
N ALA A 73 -1.23 9.55 14.47
CA ALA A 73 -1.27 8.14 14.06
C ALA A 73 -2.50 7.78 13.18
N PRO A 74 -3.74 8.16 13.52
CA PRO A 74 -4.89 7.82 12.67
C PRO A 74 -4.82 8.48 11.28
N GLN A 75 -4.31 9.71 11.18
CA GLN A 75 -4.13 10.40 9.91
C GLN A 75 -3.02 9.73 9.07
N TYR A 76 -1.92 9.36 9.72
CA TYR A 76 -0.82 8.64 9.08
C TYR A 76 -1.29 7.31 8.49
N MET A 77 -2.01 6.50 9.29
CA MET A 77 -2.48 5.19 8.86
C MET A 77 -3.48 5.29 7.71
N ARG A 78 -4.38 6.29 7.73
CA ARG A 78 -5.29 6.59 6.61
C ARG A 78 -4.52 6.93 5.33
N ARG A 79 -3.59 7.90 5.40
CA ARG A 79 -2.79 8.31 4.25
C ARG A 79 -1.96 7.14 3.70
N LEU A 80 -1.49 6.26 4.57
CA LEU A 80 -0.76 5.06 4.20
C LEU A 80 -1.57 4.07 3.38
N VAL A 81 -2.79 3.73 3.82
CA VAL A 81 -3.62 2.77 3.10
C VAL A 81 -4.11 3.34 1.77
N GLU A 82 -4.43 4.63 1.71
CA GLU A 82 -4.77 5.35 0.47
C GLU A 82 -3.59 5.37 -0.51
N TRP A 83 -2.39 5.68 -0.03
CA TRP A 83 -1.17 5.66 -0.84
C TRP A 83 -0.87 4.25 -1.37
N ALA A 84 -1.01 3.23 -0.53
CA ALA A 84 -0.76 1.84 -0.93
C ALA A 84 -1.77 1.38 -2.00
N ASP A 85 -3.05 1.70 -1.82
CA ASP A 85 -4.10 1.37 -2.78
C ASP A 85 -3.86 2.06 -4.14
N ALA A 86 -3.52 3.35 -4.12
CA ALA A 86 -3.17 4.09 -5.33
C ALA A 86 -1.99 3.47 -6.10
N LYS A 87 -0.96 2.98 -5.39
CA LYS A 87 0.16 2.26 -6.01
C LYS A 87 -0.24 0.92 -6.61
N LEU A 88 -1.18 0.21 -5.99
CA LEU A 88 -1.67 -1.08 -6.50
C LEU A 88 -2.62 -0.92 -7.70
N LEU A 89 -3.17 0.27 -7.90
CA LEU A 89 -4.02 0.63 -9.04
C LEU A 89 -3.26 1.34 -10.17
N ASP A 90 -1.97 1.62 -9.97
CA ASP A 90 -1.12 2.31 -10.94
C ASP A 90 -0.79 1.40 -12.14
N GLN A 91 -1.31 1.77 -13.32
CA GLN A 91 -1.11 1.01 -14.56
C GLN A 91 0.32 1.11 -15.11
N ASP A 92 1.08 2.15 -14.73
CA ASP A 92 2.49 2.25 -15.11
C ASP A 92 3.34 1.27 -14.27
N LEU A 93 2.89 0.99 -13.04
CA LEU A 93 3.49 -0.01 -12.16
C LEU A 93 3.05 -1.44 -12.50
N LEU A 94 1.78 -1.59 -12.90
CA LEU A 94 1.10 -2.86 -13.14
C LEU A 94 0.39 -2.81 -14.51
N PRO A 95 1.14 -2.83 -15.62
CA PRO A 95 0.58 -2.75 -16.96
C PRO A 95 -0.38 -3.90 -17.27
N LEU A 96 -1.58 -3.54 -17.74
CA LEU A 96 -2.62 -4.49 -18.16
C LEU A 96 -2.56 -4.84 -19.65
N ASP A 97 -1.70 -4.15 -20.41
CA ASP A 97 -1.57 -4.28 -21.87
C ASP A 97 -0.55 -5.35 -22.29
N GLY A 98 0.06 -6.03 -21.32
CA GLY A 98 1.10 -7.04 -21.55
C GLY A 98 2.49 -6.49 -21.79
N SER A 99 2.70 -5.18 -21.60
CA SER A 99 4.04 -4.62 -21.52
C SER A 99 4.81 -5.19 -20.31
N PRO A 100 6.15 -5.25 -20.38
CA PRO A 100 6.95 -5.79 -19.29
C PRO A 100 6.79 -4.98 -18.01
N MET A 101 6.72 -5.66 -16.87
CA MET A 101 6.67 -5.01 -15.56
C MET A 101 7.91 -4.13 -15.35
N PRO A 102 7.75 -2.91 -14.81
CA PRO A 102 8.87 -2.03 -14.55
C PRO A 102 9.80 -2.61 -13.46
N PRO A 103 11.11 -2.31 -13.50
CA PRO A 103 12.06 -2.75 -12.47
C PRO A 103 11.71 -2.21 -11.07
N GLU A 104 10.94 -1.12 -10.99
CA GLU A 104 10.47 -0.47 -9.77
C GLU A 104 9.36 -1.26 -9.04
N LEU A 105 8.69 -2.22 -9.70
CA LEU A 105 7.57 -2.97 -9.11
C LEU A 105 7.96 -3.62 -7.77
N ARG A 106 9.04 -4.40 -7.74
CA ARG A 106 9.49 -5.11 -6.53
C ARG A 106 9.88 -4.14 -5.40
N PRO A 107 10.67 -3.07 -5.65
CA PRO A 107 10.91 -2.01 -4.67
C PRO A 107 9.63 -1.38 -4.09
N VAL A 108 8.66 -1.04 -4.93
CA VAL A 108 7.40 -0.39 -4.48
C VAL A 108 6.57 -1.35 -3.63
N LEU A 109 6.38 -2.60 -4.08
CA LEU A 109 5.69 -3.62 -3.30
C LEU A 109 6.37 -3.87 -1.93
N SER A 110 7.70 -3.90 -1.90
CA SER A 110 8.45 -4.02 -0.65
C SER A 110 8.31 -2.78 0.23
N GLN A 111 8.12 -1.59 -0.34
CA GLN A 111 7.84 -0.36 0.39
C GLN A 111 6.43 -0.40 1.00
N ILE A 112 5.43 -0.88 0.26
CA ILE A 112 4.07 -1.08 0.76
C ILE A 112 4.09 -1.97 2.01
N LEU A 113 4.71 -3.16 1.94
CA LEU A 113 4.76 -4.08 3.09
C LEU A 113 5.46 -3.46 4.31
N ARG A 114 6.61 -2.78 4.10
CA ARG A 114 7.33 -2.09 5.18
C ARG A 114 6.51 -0.97 5.81
N ARG A 115 5.70 -0.26 5.01
CA ARG A 115 4.80 0.78 5.51
C ARG A 115 3.64 0.15 6.28
N LEU A 116 2.94 -0.84 5.71
CA LEU A 116 1.84 -1.55 6.38
C LEU A 116 2.26 -2.14 7.72
N PHE A 117 3.49 -2.67 7.85
CA PHE A 117 4.03 -3.13 9.13
C PHE A 117 3.96 -2.07 10.24
N ARG A 118 4.07 -0.77 9.91
CA ARG A 118 3.98 0.32 10.89
C ARG A 118 2.60 0.43 11.53
N VAL A 119 1.55 0.04 10.81
CA VAL A 119 0.18 -0.04 11.36
C VAL A 119 0.16 -1.06 12.50
N TYR A 120 0.70 -2.26 12.26
CA TYR A 120 0.79 -3.32 13.26
C TYR A 120 1.77 -3.01 14.40
N ALA A 121 2.83 -2.24 14.13
CA ALA A 121 3.77 -1.84 15.17
C ALA A 121 3.24 -0.72 16.09
N HIS A 122 2.23 0.01 15.63
CA HIS A 122 1.56 1.07 16.39
C HIS A 122 0.36 0.55 17.19
N ALA A 123 -0.47 -0.26 16.54
CA ALA A 123 -1.65 -0.89 17.13
C ALA A 123 -1.31 -1.76 18.34
#